data_AF-A0A343AWP6-F1
#
_entry.id   AF-A0A343AWP6-F1
#
_cell.length_a   1.000
_cell.length_b   1.000
_cell.length_c   1.000
_cell.angle_alpha   90.00
_cell.angle_beta   90.00
_cell.angle_gamma   90.00
#
_symmetry.space_group_name_H-M   'P 1'
#
loop_
_entity.id
_entity.type
_entity.pdbx_description
1 polymer ?
#
loop_
_entity_poly.entity_id
_entity_poly.type
_entity_poly.pdbx_seq_one_letter_code
_entity_poly.pdbx_strand_id
1 'polypeptide(L)'
;MTKNYIKMNNIIINNLFDKFKFILEPLPVNYSNEILANQIHDLSILLFILSVLITVLLIFLLFNIIILINMDKIIKIFKNKFILLYLKWNKKAISIEVFLLGGSILYFMFTLSKGILFIATHPINF
;
A
#
# COMPACT_ATOMS: atom_id res chain seq x y z
N MET A 1 24.18 23.96 20.99
CA MET A 1 23.72 22.56 20.88
C MET A 1 22.90 22.30 19.60
N THR A 2 21.91 23.13 19.27
CA THR A 2 21.04 23.01 18.07
C THR A 2 21.78 22.91 16.72
N LYS A 3 22.89 23.64 16.51
CA LYS A 3 23.68 23.56 15.27
C LYS A 3 24.31 22.17 15.00
N ASN A 4 24.68 21.42 16.05
CA ASN A 4 25.29 20.09 15.87
C ASN A 4 24.25 19.03 15.53
N TYR A 5 23.03 19.11 16.09
CA TYR A 5 21.93 18.20 15.72
C TYR A 5 21.51 18.37 14.27
N ILE A 6 21.40 19.61 13.78
CA ILE A 6 21.09 19.90 12.37
C ILE A 6 22.17 19.34 11.45
N LYS A 7 23.45 19.53 11.81
CA LYS A 7 24.58 19.02 11.03
C LYS A 7 24.58 17.48 10.97
N MET A 8 24.31 16.82 12.10
CA MET A 8 24.24 15.35 12.19
C MET A 8 23.05 14.78 11.41
N ASN A 9 21.88 15.45 11.48
CA ASN A 9 20.69 15.05 10.73
C ASN A 9 20.92 15.17 9.21
N ASN A 10 21.58 16.25 8.77
CA ASN A 10 21.93 16.44 7.36
C ASN A 10 22.93 15.38 6.86
N ILE A 11 23.89 14.95 7.67
CA ILE A 11 24.83 13.87 7.29
C ILE A 11 24.09 12.53 7.12
N ILE A 12 23.15 12.22 8.01
CA ILE A 12 22.37 10.98 7.94
C ILE A 12 21.43 10.99 6.73
N ILE A 13 20.73 12.10 6.49
CA ILE A 13 19.83 12.25 5.34
C ILE A 13 20.63 12.19 4.03
N ASN A 14 21.77 12.86 3.93
CA ASN A 14 22.61 12.82 2.74
C ASN A 14 23.15 11.41 2.47
N ASN A 15 23.64 10.70 3.50
CA ASN A 15 24.10 9.32 3.35
C ASN A 15 22.97 8.35 2.95
N LEU A 16 21.74 8.57 3.41
CA LEU A 16 20.58 7.80 2.97
C LEU A 16 20.23 8.14 1.52
N PHE A 17 20.19 9.43 1.18
CA PHE A 17 19.87 9.91 -0.15
C PHE A 17 20.86 9.38 -1.19
N ASP A 18 22.16 9.42 -0.91
CA ASP A 18 23.20 8.91 -1.81
C ASP A 18 23.04 7.42 -2.11
N LYS A 19 22.53 6.62 -1.15
CA LYS A 19 22.24 5.19 -1.38
C LYS A 19 21.00 4.95 -2.24
N PHE A 20 20.01 5.84 -2.16
CA PHE A 20 18.76 5.72 -2.92
C PHE A 20 18.79 6.46 -4.26
N LYS A 21 19.78 7.34 -4.47
CA LYS A 21 19.92 8.17 -5.67
C LYS A 21 19.88 7.34 -6.95
N PHE A 22 20.61 6.22 -6.99
CA PHE A 22 20.64 5.31 -8.15
C PHE A 22 19.26 4.75 -8.55
N ILE A 23 18.33 4.63 -7.60
CA ILE A 23 16.96 4.14 -7.87
C ILE A 23 16.09 5.24 -8.49
N LEU A 24 16.42 6.51 -8.22
CA LEU A 24 15.66 7.68 -8.64
C LEU A 24 16.24 8.36 -9.88
N GLU A 25 17.46 7.98 -10.29
CA GLU A 25 18.08 8.52 -11.49
C GLU A 25 17.27 8.12 -12.74
N PRO A 26 17.06 9.07 -13.68
CA PRO A 26 16.35 8.76 -14.91
C PRO A 26 17.17 7.75 -15.71
N LEU A 27 16.53 6.67 -16.14
CA LEU A 27 17.17 5.64 -16.94
C LEU A 27 17.13 6.06 -18.41
N PRO A 28 18.27 6.05 -19.13
CA PRO A 28 18.26 6.34 -20.56
C PRO A 28 17.54 5.21 -21.30
N VAL A 29 16.43 5.54 -21.96
CA VAL A 29 15.62 4.60 -22.73
C VAL A 29 15.67 4.94 -24.21
N ASN A 30 15.88 3.93 -25.06
CA ASN A 30 16.05 4.09 -26.50
C ASN A 30 14.71 3.99 -27.26
N TYR A 31 13.63 4.56 -26.70
CA TYR A 31 12.30 4.57 -27.32
C TYR A 31 12.00 5.95 -27.92
N SER A 32 11.18 6.00 -28.97
CA SER A 32 10.63 7.28 -29.45
C SER A 32 9.76 7.93 -28.37
N ASN A 33 9.84 9.26 -28.24
CA ASN A 33 9.04 10.03 -27.30
C ASN A 33 7.52 9.75 -27.40
N GLU A 34 7.00 9.49 -28.60
CA GLU A 34 5.57 9.18 -28.82
C GLU A 34 5.15 7.86 -28.16
N ILE A 35 5.95 6.80 -28.32
CA ILE A 35 5.67 5.48 -27.70
C ILE A 35 5.75 5.58 -26.17
N LEU A 36 6.75 6.29 -25.65
CA LEU A 36 6.89 6.53 -24.21
C LEU A 36 5.70 7.32 -23.65
N ALA A 37 5.24 8.35 -24.36
CA ALA A 37 4.10 9.15 -23.95
C ALA A 37 2.82 8.31 -23.83
N ASN A 38 2.54 7.47 -24.83
CA ASN A 38 1.38 6.57 -24.80
C ASN A 38 1.47 5.56 -23.65
N GLN A 39 2.65 4.96 -23.43
CA GLN A 39 2.85 4.01 -22.33
C GLN A 39 2.66 4.65 -20.95
N ILE A 40 3.19 5.85 -20.74
CA ILE A 40 3.04 6.60 -19.48
C ILE A 40 1.57 6.98 -19.26
N HIS A 41 0.86 7.39 -20.32
CA HIS A 41 -0.56 7.70 -20.24
C HIS A 41 -1.40 6.48 -19.82
N ASP A 42 -1.24 5.35 -20.50
CA ASP A 42 -1.97 4.12 -20.18
C ASP A 42 -1.64 3.60 -18.78
N LEU A 43 -0.36 3.64 -18.41
CA LEU A 43 0.09 3.27 -17.07
C LEU A 43 -0.51 4.19 -15.99
N SER A 44 -0.63 5.49 -16.26
CA SER A 44 -1.22 6.46 -15.33
C SER A 44 -2.70 6.16 -15.07
N ILE A 45 -3.46 5.79 -16.10
CA ILE A 45 -4.86 5.36 -15.96
C ILE A 45 -4.94 4.09 -15.11
N LEU A 46 -4.09 3.10 -15.39
CA LEU A 46 -4.06 1.86 -14.62
C LEU A 46 -3.73 2.10 -13.15
N LEU A 47 -2.76 2.97 -12.86
CA LEU A 47 -2.38 3.34 -11.49
C LEU A 47 -3.48 4.10 -10.77
N PHE A 48 -4.21 4.96 -11.48
CA PHE A 48 -5.39 5.63 -10.92
C PHE A 48 -6.45 4.61 -10.50
N ILE A 49 -6.82 3.67 -11.38
CA ILE A 49 -7.78 2.60 -11.06
C ILE A 49 -7.30 1.77 -9.87
N LEU A 50 -6.01 1.40 -9.85
CA LEU A 50 -5.41 0.65 -8.75
C LEU A 50 -5.51 1.42 -7.42
N SER A 51 -5.29 2.73 -7.42
CA SER A 51 -5.42 3.58 -6.23
C SER A 51 -6.84 3.61 -5.65
N VAL A 52 -7.85 3.70 -6.52
CA VAL A 52 -9.26 3.64 -6.13
C VAL A 52 -9.58 2.27 -5.52
N LEU A 53 -9.09 1.19 -6.13
CA LEU A 53 -9.30 -0.18 -5.65
C LEU A 53 -8.66 -0.41 -4.28
N ILE A 54 -7.43 0.09 -4.05
CA ILE A 54 -6.78 0.05 -2.73
C ILE A 54 -7.61 0.79 -1.69
N THR A 55 -8.19 1.94 -2.04
CA THR A 55 -9.04 2.73 -1.13
C THR A 55 -10.28 1.96 -0.71
N VAL A 56 -10.95 1.29 -1.66
CA VAL A 56 -12.12 0.44 -1.37
C VAL A 56 -11.74 -0.74 -0.47
N LEU A 57 -10.62 -1.41 -0.75
CA LEU A 57 -10.13 -2.52 0.10
C LEU A 57 -9.81 -2.07 1.53
N LEU A 58 -9.26 -0.88 1.71
CA LEU A 58 -9.01 -0.30 3.03
C LEU A 58 -10.31 -0.11 3.82
N ILE A 59 -11.38 0.35 3.17
CA ILE A 59 -12.70 0.50 3.81
C ILE A 59 -13.20 -0.87 4.29
N PHE A 60 -13.11 -1.91 3.46
CA PHE A 60 -13.50 -3.27 3.84
C PHE A 60 -12.65 -3.82 4.99
N LEU A 61 -11.33 -3.57 4.97
CA LEU A 61 -10.43 -3.97 6.05
C LEU A 61 -10.85 -3.32 7.38
N LEU A 62 -11.10 -2.01 7.38
CA LEU A 62 -11.53 -1.28 8.58
C LEU A 62 -12.85 -1.82 9.12
N PHE A 63 -13.82 -2.08 8.24
CA PHE A 63 -15.10 -2.67 8.63
C PHE A 63 -14.94 -4.04 9.29
N ASN A 64 -14.12 -4.93 8.69
CA ASN A 64 -13.85 -6.25 9.24
C ASN A 64 -13.11 -6.19 10.60
N ILE A 65 -12.19 -5.24 10.78
CA ILE A 65 -11.51 -5.02 12.07
C ILE A 65 -12.52 -4.58 13.14
N ILE A 66 -13.44 -3.65 12.81
CA ILE A 66 -14.48 -3.20 13.75
C ILE A 66 -15.39 -4.36 14.19
N ILE A 67 -15.79 -5.22 13.25
CA ILE A 67 -16.58 -6.41 13.58
C ILE A 67 -15.79 -7.33 14.50
N LEU A 68 -14.53 -7.61 14.17
CA LEU A 68 -13.67 -8.53 14.92
C LEU A 68 -13.52 -8.10 16.39
N ILE A 69 -13.28 -6.81 16.63
CA ILE A 69 -13.13 -6.23 17.98
C ILE A 69 -14.44 -6.35 18.78
N ASN A 70 -15.58 -6.11 18.14
CA ASN A 70 -16.88 -6.18 18.80
C ASN A 70 -17.41 -7.61 18.97
N MET A 71 -16.86 -8.58 18.24
CA MET A 71 -17.34 -9.95 18.23
C MET A 71 -17.30 -10.63 19.60
N ASP A 72 -16.32 -10.28 20.45
CA ASP A 72 -16.23 -10.80 21.81
C ASP A 72 -17.38 -10.34 22.72
N LYS A 73 -17.91 -9.13 22.47
CA LYS A 73 -19.11 -8.64 23.18
C LYS A 73 -20.35 -9.38 22.70
N ILE A 74 -20.47 -9.60 21.39
CA ILE A 74 -21.60 -10.29 20.76
C ILE A 74 -21.70 -11.73 21.27
N ILE A 75 -20.58 -12.46 21.30
CA ILE A 75 -20.54 -13.87 21.76
C ILE A 75 -21.07 -14.01 23.19
N LYS A 76 -20.81 -13.03 24.08
CA LYS A 76 -21.26 -13.07 25.48
C LYS A 76 -22.77 -12.91 25.67
N ILE A 77 -23.49 -12.39 24.66
CA ILE A 77 -24.95 -12.18 24.73
C ILE A 77 -25.70 -13.51 24.57
N PHE A 78 -25.12 -14.46 23.82
CA PHE A 78 -25.79 -15.73 23.50
C PHE A 78 -25.40 -16.84 24.47
N LYS A 79 -26.39 -17.59 24.96
CA LYS A 79 -26.18 -18.78 25.81
C LYS A 79 -26.29 -20.11 25.03
N ASN A 80 -26.91 -20.10 23.85
CA ASN A 80 -27.13 -21.31 23.06
C ASN A 80 -25.82 -21.86 22.48
N LYS A 81 -25.53 -23.14 22.74
CA LYS A 81 -24.29 -23.82 22.32
C LYS A 81 -24.07 -23.78 20.80
N PHE A 82 -25.12 -23.93 19.99
CA PHE A 82 -25.01 -23.94 18.52
C PHE A 82 -24.68 -22.54 17.98
N ILE A 83 -25.35 -21.51 18.50
CA ILE A 83 -25.08 -20.11 18.13
C ILE A 83 -23.65 -19.74 18.53
N LEU A 84 -23.22 -20.11 19.74
CA LEU A 84 -21.85 -19.86 20.21
C LEU A 84 -20.78 -20.50 19.31
N LEU A 85 -21.00 -21.74 18.87
CA LEU A 85 -20.09 -22.43 17.96
C LEU A 85 -20.00 -21.66 16.63
N TYR A 86 -21.14 -21.32 16.03
CA TYR A 86 -21.21 -20.57 14.78
C TYR A 86 -20.48 -19.20 14.88
N LEU A 87 -20.72 -18.44 15.95
CA LEU A 87 -20.07 -17.14 16.13
C LEU A 87 -18.55 -17.27 16.33
N LYS A 88 -18.08 -18.30 17.03
CA LYS A 88 -16.63 -18.57 17.19
C LYS A 88 -15.97 -18.93 15.86
N TRP A 89 -16.63 -19.72 15.03
CA TRP A 89 -16.16 -20.03 13.68
C TRP A 89 -16.09 -18.79 12.80
N ASN A 90 -17.14 -17.96 12.80
CA ASN A 90 -17.15 -16.70 12.06
C ASN A 90 -16.04 -15.75 12.53
N LYS A 91 -15.82 -15.61 13.84
CA LYS A 91 -14.70 -14.81 14.37
C LYS A 91 -13.36 -15.26 13.78
N LYS A 92 -13.13 -16.57 13.67
CA LYS A 92 -11.90 -17.13 13.11
C LYS A 92 -11.80 -16.87 11.60
N ALA A 93 -12.91 -17.01 10.86
CA ALA A 93 -12.95 -16.72 9.43
C ALA A 93 -12.64 -15.24 9.14
N ILE A 94 -13.28 -14.31 9.86
CA ILE A 94 -13.03 -12.87 9.75
C ILE A 94 -11.57 -12.54 10.10
N SER A 95 -10.98 -13.20 11.10
CA SER A 95 -9.57 -12.99 11.43
C SER A 95 -8.62 -13.37 10.30
N ILE A 96 -8.92 -14.46 9.56
CA ILE A 96 -8.14 -14.88 8.40
C ILE A 96 -8.35 -13.90 7.24
N GLU A 97 -9.59 -13.47 7.03
CA GLU A 97 -9.95 -12.48 6.00
C GLU A 97 -9.23 -11.15 6.21
N VAL A 98 -9.18 -10.64 7.45
CA VAL A 98 -8.43 -9.42 7.80
C VAL A 98 -6.94 -9.58 7.46
N PHE A 99 -6.35 -10.73 7.76
CA PHE A 99 -4.95 -11.00 7.44
C PHE A 99 -4.70 -11.03 5.93
N LEU A 100 -5.55 -11.74 5.18
CA LEU A 100 -5.45 -11.82 3.72
C LEU A 100 -5.66 -10.45 3.06
N LEU A 101 -6.70 -9.71 3.46
CA LEU A 101 -6.96 -8.36 2.96
C LEU A 101 -5.79 -7.41 3.25
N GLY A 102 -5.24 -7.46 4.47
CA GLY A 102 -4.07 -6.66 4.85
C GLY A 102 -2.86 -6.98 3.96
N GLY A 103 -2.58 -8.27 3.72
CA GLY A 103 -1.51 -8.71 2.81
C GLY A 103 -1.74 -8.25 1.37
N SER A 104 -2.96 -8.37 0.85
CA SER A 104 -3.32 -7.92 -0.49
C SER A 104 -3.15 -6.41 -0.67
N ILE A 105 -3.58 -5.61 0.32
CA ILE A 105 -3.40 -4.15 0.30
C ILE A 105 -1.92 -3.80 0.23
N LEU A 106 -1.07 -4.42 1.06
CA LEU A 106 0.37 -4.18 1.02
C LEU A 106 0.99 -4.53 -0.34
N TYR A 107 0.58 -5.65 -0.94
CA TYR A 107 1.02 -6.05 -2.27
C TYR A 107 0.62 -5.04 -3.36
N PHE A 108 -0.63 -4.55 -3.31
CA PHE A 108 -1.10 -3.55 -4.27
C PHE A 108 -0.44 -2.18 -4.07
N MET A 109 -0.20 -1.75 -2.82
CA MET A 109 0.56 -0.54 -2.53
C MET A 109 1.99 -0.63 -3.07
N PHE A 110 2.65 -1.78 -2.91
CA PHE A 110 3.97 -2.00 -3.49
C PHE A 110 3.97 -1.91 -5.03
N THR A 111 2.96 -2.51 -5.67
CA THR A 111 2.78 -2.45 -7.13
C THR A 111 2.55 -1.03 -7.60
N LEU A 112 1.72 -0.27 -6.88
CA LEU A 112 1.46 1.15 -7.17
C LEU A 112 2.74 1.99 -7.05
N SER A 113 3.52 1.81 -5.98
CA SER A 113 4.81 2.50 -5.80
C SER A 113 5.79 2.19 -6.94
N LYS A 114 5.84 0.94 -7.41
CA LYS A 114 6.67 0.57 -8.57
C LYS A 114 6.24 1.26 -9.86
N GLY A 115 4.94 1.34 -10.12
CA GLY A 115 4.45 2.03 -11.31
C GLY A 115 4.71 3.54 -11.26
N ILE A 116 4.56 4.18 -10.09
CA ILE A 116 4.91 5.59 -9.91
C ILE A 116 6.42 5.80 -10.12
N LEU A 117 7.25 4.91 -9.58
CA LEU A 117 8.71 4.96 -9.77
C LEU A 117 9.09 4.85 -11.25
N PHE A 118 8.42 3.97 -12.01
CA PHE A 118 8.64 3.86 -13.45
C PHE A 118 8.36 5.17 -14.17
N ILE A 119 7.23 5.81 -13.90
CA ILE A 119 6.87 7.11 -14.49
C ILE A 119 7.91 8.18 -14.13
N ALA A 120 8.37 8.21 -12.87
CA ALA A 120 9.34 9.18 -12.40
C ALA A 120 10.74 9.01 -13.03
N THR A 121 11.14 7.78 -13.32
CA THR A 121 12.48 7.45 -13.85
C THR A 121 12.54 7.43 -15.39
N HIS A 122 11.41 7.52 -16.08
CA HIS A 122 11.33 7.55 -17.55
C HIS A 122 10.68 8.86 -18.03
N PRO A 123 11.31 10.03 -17.77
CA PRO A 123 10.76 11.31 -18.19
C PRO A 123 10.76 11.45 -19.73
N ILE A 124 9.73 12.08 -20.27
CA ILE A 124 9.67 12.46 -21.68
C ILE A 124 10.52 13.73 -21.84
N ASN A 125 11.69 13.60 -22.46
CA ASN A 125 12.51 14.76 -22.82
C ASN A 125 11.92 15.40 -24.09
N PHE A 126 11.41 16.62 -23.97
CA PHE A 126 10.98 17.45 -25.10
C PHE A 126 12.16 18.08 -25.83
#